data_AF-A0A9X2L2D9-F1
#
_entry.id   AF-A0A9X2L2D9-F1
#
_cell.length_a   1.000
_cell.length_b   1.000
_cell.length_c   1.000
_cell.angle_alpha   90.00
_cell.angle_beta   90.00
_cell.angle_gamma   90.00
#
_symmetry.space_group_name_H-M   'P 1'
#
loop_
_entity.id
_entity.type
_entity.pdbx_description
1 polymer ?
#
loop_
_entity_poly.entity_id
_entity_poly.type
_entity_poly.pdbx_seq_one_letter_code
_entity_poly.pdbx_strand_id
1 'polypeptide(L)'
;MKGSQVLLEGIYNWKLRLVLSALLCIIGLGILISMALGIFLELTVLDKSIVGIAIFMVGTPAYLIVSNLGKVDQYTIAGFLNESLKEVDGDAEVLVKKEDELDPEEKTRREQLEEFFRENPLYNFLPDRPVKQAYFLFLISLLASFAIWYFGY
;
A
#
# COMPACT_ATOMS: atom_id res chain seq x y z
N MET A 1 7.13 -2.67 24.18
CA MET A 1 6.14 -2.01 23.31
C MET A 1 4.80 -2.57 23.69
N LYS A 2 3.74 -1.77 23.80
CA LYS A 2 2.40 -2.32 24.06
C LYS A 2 1.82 -2.89 22.75
N GLY A 3 1.01 -3.95 22.81
CA GLY A 3 0.46 -4.63 21.63
C GLY A 3 -0.31 -3.72 20.67
N SER A 4 -0.99 -2.68 21.19
CA SER A 4 -1.66 -1.69 20.33
C SER A 4 -0.69 -0.85 19.50
N GLN A 5 0.55 -0.64 19.98
CA GLN A 5 1.60 0.08 19.25
C GLN A 5 2.16 -0.78 18.12
N VAL A 6 2.34 -2.08 18.33
CA VAL A 6 2.78 -3.04 17.31
C VAL A 6 1.80 -3.02 16.13
N LEU A 7 0.50 -3.09 16.41
CA LEU A 7 -0.53 -3.06 15.37
C LEU A 7 -0.66 -1.69 14.69
N LEU A 8 -0.51 -0.59 15.43
CA LEU A 8 -0.49 0.76 14.84
C LEU A 8 0.67 0.93 13.86
N GLU A 9 1.86 0.43 14.21
CA GLU A 9 3.01 0.43 13.32
C GLU A 9 2.73 -0.37 12.05
N GLY A 10 2.06 -1.52 12.18
CA GLY A 10 1.59 -2.30 11.03
C GLY A 10 0.63 -1.53 10.12
N ILE A 11 -0.37 -0.86 10.70
CA ILE A 11 -1.32 -0.03 9.96
C ILE A 11 -0.59 1.08 9.20
N TYR A 12 0.32 1.81 9.86
CA TYR A 12 1.04 2.90 9.21
C TYR A 12 1.91 2.41 8.06
N ASN A 13 2.66 1.32 8.26
CA ASN A 13 3.46 0.72 7.20
C ASN A 13 2.60 0.24 6.03
N TRP A 14 1.47 -0.41 6.32
CA TRP A 14 0.53 -0.83 5.28
C TRP A 14 -0.03 0.36 4.50
N LYS A 15 -0.44 1.43 5.19
CA LYS A 15 -0.96 2.64 4.57
C LYS A 15 0.09 3.31 3.68
N LEU A 16 1.33 3.40 4.16
CA LEU A 16 2.45 3.94 3.38
C LEU A 16 2.71 3.12 2.11
N ARG A 17 2.65 1.79 2.18
CA ARG A 17 2.80 0.92 1.00
C ARG A 17 1.70 1.14 -0.03
N LEU A 18 0.45 1.26 0.42
CA LEU A 18 -0.66 1.54 -0.49
C LEU A 18 -0.56 2.94 -1.13
N VAL A 19 -0.14 3.95 -0.37
CA VAL A 19 0.15 5.28 -0.90
C VAL A 19 1.28 5.23 -1.93
N LEU A 20 2.38 4.53 -1.63
CA LEU A 20 3.49 4.37 -2.57
C LEU A 20 3.05 3.66 -3.85
N SER A 21 2.27 2.58 -3.72
CA SER A 21 1.68 1.85 -4.84
C SER A 21 0.81 2.77 -5.72
N ALA A 22 -0.05 3.58 -5.10
CA ALA A 22 -0.89 4.56 -5.80
C ALA A 22 -0.04 5.57 -6.58
N LEU A 23 0.96 6.16 -5.93
CA LEU A 23 1.84 7.15 -6.54
C LEU A 23 2.57 6.57 -7.76
N LEU A 24 3.18 5.38 -7.63
CA LEU A 24 3.90 4.73 -8.72
C LEU A 24 2.98 4.42 -9.91
N CYS A 25 1.81 3.83 -9.65
CA CYS A 25 0.83 3.50 -10.70
C CYS A 25 0.37 4.76 -11.45
N ILE A 26 -0.09 5.77 -10.71
CA ILE A 26 -0.73 6.96 -11.31
C ILE A 26 0.30 7.83 -12.03
N ILE A 27 1.53 7.96 -11.52
CA ILE A 27 2.59 8.68 -12.24
C ILE A 27 2.89 7.97 -13.57
N GLY A 28 3.12 6.66 -13.55
CA GLY A 28 3.44 5.90 -14.75
C GLY A 28 2.31 5.99 -15.80
N LEU A 29 1.08 5.75 -15.37
CA LEU A 29 -0.10 5.83 -16.25
C LEU A 29 -0.36 7.25 -16.74
N GLY A 30 -0.18 8.26 -15.90
CA GLY A 30 -0.37 9.66 -16.27
C GLY A 30 0.57 10.09 -17.40
N ILE A 31 1.84 9.69 -17.33
CA ILE A 31 2.83 9.93 -18.38
C ILE A 31 2.43 9.18 -19.67
N LEU A 32 2.03 7.90 -19.55
CA LEU A 32 1.67 7.10 -20.72
C LEU A 32 0.44 7.65 -21.44
N ILE A 33 -0.61 7.98 -20.69
CA ILE A 33 -1.86 8.51 -21.24
C ILE A 33 -1.61 9.87 -21.88
N SER A 34 -0.81 10.75 -21.26
CA SER A 34 -0.53 12.05 -21.85
C SER A 34 0.27 11.96 -23.14
N MET A 35 1.22 11.03 -23.22
CA MET A 35 1.97 10.74 -24.45
C MET A 35 1.07 10.17 -25.55
N ALA A 36 0.20 9.20 -25.22
CA ALA A 36 -0.73 8.60 -26.16
C ALA A 36 -1.73 9.64 -26.71
N LEU A 37 -2.38 10.41 -25.83
CA LEU A 37 -3.28 11.50 -26.23
C LEU A 37 -2.56 12.55 -27.05
N GLY A 38 -1.28 12.80 -26.75
CA GLY A 38 -0.45 13.72 -27.49
C GLY A 38 -0.23 13.35 -28.96
N ILE A 39 -0.30 12.06 -29.31
CA ILE A 39 -0.31 11.63 -30.72
C ILE A 39 -1.67 11.93 -31.35
N PHE A 40 -2.76 11.53 -30.69
CA PHE A 40 -4.11 11.63 -31.27
C PHE A 40 -4.62 13.07 -31.44
N LEU A 41 -4.19 13.97 -30.55
CA LEU A 41 -4.67 15.35 -30.48
C LEU A 41 -3.60 16.38 -30.88
N GLU A 42 -2.46 15.92 -31.40
CA GLU A 42 -1.33 16.78 -31.81
C GLU A 42 -0.89 17.78 -30.73
N LEU A 43 -0.85 17.31 -29.47
CA LEU A 43 -0.55 18.16 -28.32
C LEU A 43 0.92 18.60 -28.29
N THR A 44 1.18 19.82 -27.82
CA THR A 44 2.54 20.27 -27.54
C THR A 44 3.13 19.54 -26.33
N VAL A 45 4.45 19.65 -26.14
CA VAL A 45 5.12 19.08 -24.95
C VAL A 45 4.56 19.66 -23.64
N LEU A 46 4.19 20.95 -23.65
CA LEU A 46 3.59 21.61 -22.50
C LEU A 46 2.21 21.03 -22.18
N ASP A 47 1.37 20.85 -23.19
CA ASP A 47 0.02 20.30 -23.03
C ASP A 47 0.05 18.86 -22.49
N LYS A 48 0.95 18.01 -23.02
CA LYS A 48 1.17 16.65 -22.51
C LYS A 48 1.57 16.67 -21.03
N SER A 49 2.40 17.62 -20.62
CA SER A 49 2.82 17.78 -19.22
C SER A 49 1.63 18.17 -18.33
N ILE A 50 0.79 19.11 -18.78
CA ILE A 50 -0.42 19.53 -18.06
C ILE A 50 -1.38 18.35 -17.87
N VAL A 51 -1.63 17.57 -18.92
CA VAL A 51 -2.50 16.38 -18.85
C VAL A 51 -1.96 15.35 -17.86
N GLY A 52 -0.65 15.05 -17.91
CA GLY A 52 -0.03 14.11 -16.98
C GLY A 52 -0.16 14.55 -15.51
N ILE A 53 0.08 15.83 -15.23
CA ILE A 53 -0.06 16.40 -13.89
C ILE A 53 -1.53 16.37 -13.44
N ALA A 54 -2.49 16.68 -14.31
CA ALA A 54 -3.91 16.64 -13.99
C ALA A 54 -4.36 15.22 -13.61
N ILE A 55 -3.94 14.20 -14.39
CA ILE A 55 -4.19 12.79 -14.07
C ILE A 55 -3.57 12.43 -12.73
N PHE A 56 -2.35 12.89 -12.45
CA PHE A 56 -1.68 12.62 -11.19
C PHE A 56 -2.40 13.22 -9.97
N MET A 57 -2.77 14.49 -10.06
CA MET A 57 -3.42 15.23 -8.97
C MET A 57 -4.81 14.67 -8.64
N VAL A 58 -5.57 14.19 -9.63
CA VAL A 58 -6.92 13.65 -9.43
C VAL A 58 -6.91 12.14 -9.20
N GLY A 59 -6.06 11.42 -9.92
CA GLY A 59 -5.97 9.97 -9.89
C GLY A 59 -5.46 9.42 -8.57
N THR A 60 -4.50 10.11 -7.93
CA THR A 60 -3.95 9.65 -6.66
C THR A 60 -5.01 9.66 -5.54
N PRO A 61 -5.72 10.78 -5.26
CA PRO A 61 -6.83 10.77 -4.30
C PRO A 61 -7.93 9.76 -4.64
N ALA A 62 -8.32 9.65 -5.91
CA ALA A 62 -9.35 8.72 -6.36
C ALA A 62 -8.97 7.26 -6.05
N TYR A 63 -7.72 6.87 -6.33
CA TYR A 63 -7.21 5.54 -6.03
C TYR A 63 -7.24 5.25 -4.52
N LEU A 64 -6.81 6.22 -3.69
CA LEU A 64 -6.79 6.05 -2.23
C LEU A 64 -8.21 5.92 -1.63
N ILE A 65 -9.19 6.60 -2.21
CA ILE A 65 -10.61 6.45 -1.83
C ILE A 65 -11.12 5.05 -2.23
N VAL A 66 -10.90 4.62 -3.47
CA VAL A 66 -11.39 3.33 -4.00
C VAL A 66 -10.75 2.14 -3.28
N SER A 67 -9.47 2.25 -2.92
CA SER A 67 -8.74 1.22 -2.17
C SER A 67 -9.20 1.07 -0.71
N ASN A 68 -10.20 1.84 -0.26
CA ASN A 68 -10.72 1.82 1.11
C ASN A 68 -9.61 1.97 2.17
N LEU A 69 -8.55 2.75 1.89
CA LEU A 69 -7.43 2.95 2.81
C LEU A 69 -7.89 3.43 4.20
N GLY A 70 -8.95 4.23 4.24
CA GLY A 70 -9.56 4.74 5.47
C GLY A 70 -10.19 3.66 6.36
N LYS A 71 -10.49 2.47 5.83
CA LYS A 71 -11.12 1.36 6.56
C LYS A 71 -10.13 0.35 7.13
N VAL A 72 -8.84 0.46 6.82
CA VAL A 72 -7.81 -0.43 7.39
C VAL A 72 -7.58 -0.06 8.86
N ASP A 73 -7.99 -0.96 9.75
CA ASP A 73 -7.91 -0.84 11.20
C ASP A 73 -7.09 -1.98 11.84
N GLN A 74 -7.01 -1.99 13.17
CA GLN A 74 -6.21 -2.97 13.92
C GLN A 74 -6.74 -4.40 13.77
N TYR A 75 -8.05 -4.58 13.66
CA TYR A 75 -8.69 -5.89 13.44
C TYR A 75 -8.39 -6.44 12.05
N THR A 76 -8.34 -5.58 11.02
CA THR A 76 -7.93 -5.98 9.68
C THR A 76 -6.50 -6.53 9.67
N ILE A 77 -5.58 -5.88 10.38
CA ILE A 77 -4.20 -6.36 10.50
C ILE A 77 -4.13 -7.65 11.33
N ALA A 78 -4.88 -7.75 12.42
CA ALA A 78 -4.94 -8.97 13.23
C ALA A 78 -5.44 -10.17 12.41
N GLY A 79 -6.54 -10.02 11.66
CA GLY A 79 -7.05 -11.06 10.78
C GLY A 79 -6.02 -11.49 9.72
N PHE A 80 -5.30 -10.53 9.15
CA PHE A 80 -4.22 -10.85 8.20
C PHE A 80 -3.08 -11.67 8.84
N LEU A 81 -2.68 -11.34 10.07
CA LEU A 81 -1.63 -12.07 10.78
C LEU A 81 -2.07 -13.50 11.10
N ASN A 82 -3.34 -13.69 11.47
CA ASN A 82 -3.93 -15.01 11.69
C ASN A 82 -3.86 -15.91 10.45
N GLU A 83 -4.09 -15.34 9.27
CA GLU A 83 -4.02 -16.09 8.01
C GLU A 83 -2.58 -16.35 7.53
N SER A 84 -1.65 -15.46 7.89
CA SER A 84 -0.32 -15.41 7.25
C SER A 84 0.83 -15.92 8.11
N LEU A 85 0.66 -15.98 9.44
CA LEU A 85 1.70 -16.40 10.39
C LEU A 85 1.22 -17.58 11.21
N LYS A 86 1.93 -18.71 11.10
CA LYS A 86 1.63 -19.90 11.90
C LYS A 86 1.98 -19.69 13.37
N GLU A 87 2.97 -18.85 13.64
CA GLU A 87 3.46 -18.49 14.96
C GLU A 87 2.40 -17.76 15.80
N VAL A 88 1.47 -17.09 15.13
CA VAL A 88 0.37 -16.36 15.75
C VAL A 88 -0.81 -17.28 16.09
N ASP A 89 -0.89 -18.46 15.46
CA ASP A 89 -1.87 -19.52 15.72
C ASP A 89 -3.34 -19.08 15.75
N GLY A 90 -3.69 -18.07 14.94
CA GLY A 90 -5.06 -17.55 14.87
C GLY A 90 -5.46 -16.58 16.00
N ASP A 91 -4.55 -16.25 16.92
CA ASP A 91 -4.86 -15.46 18.12
C ASP A 91 -4.38 -14.00 18.07
N ALA A 92 -4.11 -13.42 16.88
CA ALA A 92 -3.65 -12.03 16.75
C ALA A 92 -4.63 -11.01 17.37
N GLU A 93 -5.90 -11.38 17.51
CA GLU A 93 -6.95 -10.53 18.08
C GLU A 93 -6.69 -10.13 19.53
N VAL A 94 -5.92 -10.94 20.29
CA VAL A 94 -5.53 -10.61 21.68
C VAL A 94 -4.66 -9.35 21.77
N LEU A 95 -4.01 -8.95 20.68
CA LEU A 95 -3.23 -7.71 20.59
C LEU A 95 -4.14 -6.47 20.49
N VAL A 96 -5.39 -6.65 20.04
CA VAL A 96 -6.38 -5.57 19.85
C VAL A 96 -7.27 -5.39 21.08
N LYS A 97 -7.65 -6.50 21.73
CA LYS A 97 -8.53 -6.48 22.93
C LYS A 97 -7.99 -5.60 24.05
N LYS A 98 -8.89 -5.03 24.83
CA LYS A 98 -8.51 -4.25 26.01
C LYS A 98 -8.01 -5.16 27.13
N GLU A 99 -7.16 -4.62 28.00
CA GLU A 99 -6.47 -5.40 29.03
C GLU A 99 -7.42 -5.98 30.10
N ASP A 100 -8.58 -5.35 30.29
CA ASP A 100 -9.68 -5.77 31.16
C ASP A 100 -10.59 -6.84 30.54
N GLU A 101 -10.53 -7.03 29.21
CA GLU A 101 -11.29 -8.03 28.45
C GLU A 101 -10.49 -9.34 28.26
N LEU A 102 -9.21 -9.35 28.64
CA LEU A 102 -8.30 -10.48 28.44
C LEU A 102 -8.32 -11.44 29.63
N ASP A 103 -8.55 -12.72 29.33
CA ASP A 103 -8.37 -13.80 30.30
C ASP A 103 -6.88 -14.01 30.64
N PRO A 104 -6.54 -14.68 31.76
CA PRO A 104 -5.15 -14.91 32.16
C PRO A 104 -4.31 -15.58 31.07
N GLU A 105 -4.89 -16.54 30.35
CA GLU A 105 -4.23 -17.22 29.23
C GLU A 105 -4.00 -16.28 28.04
N GLU A 106 -4.98 -15.43 27.70
CA GLU A 106 -4.85 -14.44 26.62
C GLU A 106 -3.82 -13.35 26.96
N LYS A 107 -3.65 -13.01 28.24
CA LYS A 107 -2.58 -12.10 28.70
C LYS A 107 -1.19 -12.70 28.46
N THR A 108 -1.00 -13.97 28.82
CA THR A 108 0.26 -14.67 28.53
C THR A 108 0.50 -14.77 27.03
N ARG A 109 -0.54 -15.06 26.25
CA ARG A 109 -0.44 -15.10 24.78
C ARG A 109 -0.06 -13.74 24.19
N ARG A 110 -0.65 -12.67 24.69
CA ARG A 110 -0.32 -11.29 24.29
C ARG A 110 1.14 -10.95 24.56
N GLU A 111 1.67 -11.30 25.73
CA GLU A 111 3.08 -11.06 26.06
C GLU A 111 4.03 -11.81 25.10
N GLN A 112 3.73 -13.08 24.80
CA GLN A 112 4.51 -13.87 23.83
C GLN A 112 4.51 -13.23 22.44
N LEU A 113 3.34 -12.77 21.98
CA LEU A 113 3.23 -12.11 20.67
C LEU A 113 3.93 -10.74 20.66
N GLU A 114 3.83 -9.97 21.75
CA GLU A 114 4.55 -8.70 21.89
C GLU A 114 6.07 -8.88 21.88
N GLU A 115 6.58 -9.94 22.51
CA GLU A 115 8.00 -10.31 22.47
C GLU A 115 8.43 -10.78 21.07
N PHE A 116 7.64 -11.64 20.42
CA PHE A 116 7.89 -12.08 19.06
C PHE A 116 8.00 -10.91 18.08
N PHE A 117 7.06 -9.96 18.12
CA PHE A 117 7.06 -8.79 17.23
C PHE A 117 8.11 -7.74 17.59
N ARG A 118 8.68 -7.79 18.81
CA ARG A 118 9.82 -6.98 19.19
C ARG A 118 11.10 -7.45 18.50
N GLU A 119 11.27 -8.75 18.37
CA GLU A 119 12.40 -9.36 17.68
C GLU A 119 12.18 -9.43 16.15
N ASN A 120 10.92 -9.57 15.73
CA ASN A 120 10.52 -9.70 14.34
C ASN A 120 9.52 -8.59 13.97
N PRO A 121 10.01 -7.46 13.42
CA PRO A 121 9.14 -6.32 13.13
C PRO A 121 7.97 -6.68 12.21
N LEU A 122 6.78 -6.21 12.58
CA LEU A 122 5.51 -6.56 11.93
C LEU A 122 5.51 -6.30 10.41
N TYR A 123 6.21 -5.27 9.95
CA TYR A 123 6.28 -4.91 8.54
C TYR A 123 6.90 -6.00 7.66
N ASN A 124 7.72 -6.89 8.20
CA ASN A 124 8.32 -7.99 7.44
C ASN A 124 7.28 -9.02 6.98
N PHE A 125 6.17 -9.11 7.70
CA PHE A 125 5.10 -10.07 7.44
C PHE A 125 3.95 -9.47 6.62
N LEU A 126 3.88 -8.14 6.56
CA LEU A 126 2.88 -7.45 5.75
C LEU A 126 3.14 -7.68 4.24
N PRO A 127 2.09 -7.82 3.42
CA PRO A 127 2.24 -8.05 1.99
C PRO A 127 2.99 -6.92 1.28
N ASP A 128 3.83 -7.30 0.32
CA ASP A 128 4.55 -6.35 -0.54
C ASP A 128 4.11 -6.43 -2.01
N ARG A 129 3.19 -7.36 -2.32
CA ARG A 129 2.65 -7.56 -3.67
C ARG A 129 2.10 -6.27 -4.31
N PRO A 130 1.33 -5.41 -3.61
CA PRO A 130 0.79 -4.18 -4.21
C PRO A 130 1.87 -3.19 -4.67
N VAL A 131 2.97 -3.07 -3.93
CA VAL A 131 4.09 -2.17 -4.26
C VAL A 131 4.87 -2.73 -5.44
N LYS A 132 5.19 -4.03 -5.43
CA LYS A 132 5.89 -4.69 -6.53
C LYS A 132 5.11 -4.61 -7.85
N GLN A 133 3.80 -4.86 -7.82
CA GLN A 133 2.94 -4.75 -9.00
C GLN A 133 2.89 -3.31 -9.51
N ALA A 134 2.76 -2.32 -8.62
CA ALA A 134 2.76 -0.91 -8.99
C ALA A 134 4.09 -0.47 -9.61
N TYR A 135 5.21 -0.92 -9.06
CA TYR A 135 6.53 -0.65 -9.60
C TYR A 135 6.70 -1.25 -11.00
N PHE A 136 6.25 -2.49 -11.20
CA PHE A 136 6.30 -3.12 -12.52
C PHE A 136 5.43 -2.39 -13.55
N LEU A 137 4.21 -2.00 -13.16
CA LEU A 137 3.32 -1.21 -14.00
C LEU A 137 3.94 0.15 -14.36
N PHE A 138 4.55 0.82 -13.38
CA PHE A 138 5.27 2.07 -13.59
C PHE A 138 6.38 1.93 -14.63
N LEU A 139 7.23 0.90 -14.48
CA LEU A 139 8.32 0.63 -15.43
C LEU A 139 7.81 0.37 -16.84
N ILE A 140 6.78 -0.48 -17.00
CA ILE A 140 6.18 -0.75 -18.31
C ILE A 140 5.60 0.53 -18.90
N SER A 141 4.91 1.33 -18.09
CA SER A 141 4.30 2.58 -18.55
C SER A 141 5.35 3.58 -19.02
N LEU A 142 6.48 3.68 -18.31
CA LEU A 142 7.62 4.50 -18.74
C LEU A 142 8.24 3.99 -20.05
N LEU A 143 8.48 2.69 -20.17
CA LEU A 143 9.05 2.11 -21.40
C LEU A 143 8.13 2.34 -22.60
N ALA A 144 6.82 2.14 -22.43
CA ALA A 144 5.83 2.41 -23.47
C ALA A 144 5.76 3.89 -23.82
N SER A 145 5.83 4.78 -22.82
CA SER A 145 5.87 6.24 -23.03
C SER A 145 7.10 6.65 -23.84
N PHE A 146 8.26 6.06 -23.53
CA PHE A 146 9.49 6.32 -24.26
C PHE A 146 9.42 5.80 -25.70
N ALA A 147 8.85 4.62 -25.92
CA ALA A 147 8.60 4.10 -27.27
C ALA A 147 7.68 5.03 -28.07
N ILE A 148 6.58 5.51 -27.46
CA ILE A 148 5.68 6.50 -28.07
C ILE A 148 6.44 7.77 -28.45
N TRP A 149 7.28 8.28 -27.55
CA TRP A 149 8.07 9.46 -27.82
C TRP A 149 9.08 9.22 -28.97
N TYR A 150 9.75 8.08 -28.99
CA TYR A 150 10.76 7.74 -29.99
C TYR A 150 10.20 7.50 -31.41
N PHE A 151 8.99 6.92 -31.51
CA PHE A 151 8.36 6.62 -32.81
C PHE A 151 7.34 7.67 -33.25
N GLY A 152 6.80 8.46 -32.32
CA GLY A 152 5.82 9.51 -32.57
C GLY A 152 6.44 10.89 -32.85
N TYR A 153 7.76 11.01 -32.73
CA TYR A 153 8.59 12.09 -33.26
C TYR A 153 9.44 11.56 -34.42
#